data_AF-A0A833L7X9-F1
#
_entry.id   AF-A0A833L7X9-F1
#
_cell.length_a   1.000
_cell.length_b   1.000
_cell.length_c   1.000
_cell.angle_alpha   90.00
_cell.angle_beta   90.00
_cell.angle_gamma   90.00
#
_symmetry.space_group_name_H-M   'P 1'
#
loop_
_entity.id
_entity.type
_entity.pdbx_description
1 polymer ?
#
loop_
_entity_poly.entity_id
_entity_poly.type
_entity_poly.pdbx_seq_one_letter_code
_entity_poly.pdbx_strand_id
1 'polypeptide(L)'
;MNGFIDAEGARMQDFKTDEARWLAVASRDHAADGAFWYGVRTTGVFCRPSCPSRAAKRENVTFYTGIAEAEARGFRACLRCRPLEAARVVPDFPM
;
A
#
# COMPACT_ATOMS: atom_id res chain seq x y z
N MET A 1 2.95 -28.16 -17.85
CA MET A 1 4.13 -27.54 -17.21
C MET A 1 3.74 -26.10 -16.92
N ASN A 2 3.43 -25.83 -15.65
CA ASN A 2 2.75 -24.64 -15.16
C ASN A 2 3.60 -23.38 -15.30
N GLY A 3 3.04 -22.35 -15.93
CA GLY A 3 3.61 -21.00 -15.99
C GLY A 3 2.61 -19.98 -15.45
N PHE A 4 2.21 -20.11 -14.18
CA PHE A 4 1.60 -19.02 -13.42
C PHE A 4 2.72 -18.02 -13.10
N ILE A 5 3.00 -17.12 -14.04
CA ILE A 5 3.74 -15.90 -13.74
C ILE A 5 2.70 -14.83 -13.49
N ASP A 6 2.35 -14.69 -12.21
CA ASP A 6 1.43 -13.68 -11.72
C ASP A 6 1.82 -12.30 -12.26
N ALA A 7 0.82 -11.53 -12.66
CA ALA A 7 0.92 -10.14 -13.09
C ALA A 7 1.50 -9.17 -12.00
N GLU A 8 2.01 -9.72 -10.90
CA GLU A 8 2.64 -9.07 -9.75
C GLU A 8 4.07 -8.57 -10.02
N GLY A 9 4.78 -9.14 -10.99
CA GLY A 9 6.17 -8.75 -11.28
C GLY A 9 6.37 -7.39 -11.97
N ALA A 10 5.33 -6.86 -12.64
CA ALA A 10 5.43 -5.63 -13.42
C ALA A 10 5.21 -4.36 -12.57
N ARG A 11 4.25 -4.37 -11.64
CA ARG A 11 3.89 -3.17 -10.82
C ARG A 11 4.96 -2.78 -9.80
N MET A 12 5.88 -3.68 -9.47
CA MET A 12 6.93 -3.42 -8.48
C MET A 12 8.06 -2.52 -9.03
N GLN A 13 8.11 -2.27 -10.34
CA GLN A 13 9.20 -1.51 -10.95
C GLN A 13 8.96 0.01 -11.03
N ASP A 14 7.71 0.46 -11.06
CA ASP A 14 7.36 1.88 -11.21
C ASP A 14 7.64 2.72 -9.95
N PHE A 15 7.61 2.10 -8.77
CA PHE A 15 7.78 2.78 -7.47
C PHE A 15 9.13 2.47 -6.80
N LYS A 16 10.21 2.42 -7.60
CA LYS A 16 11.57 2.16 -7.08
C LYS A 16 12.15 3.31 -6.25
N THR A 17 11.73 4.56 -6.50
CA THR A 17 12.22 5.74 -5.75
C THR A 17 11.23 6.21 -4.69
N ASP A 18 11.75 6.81 -3.62
CA ASP A 18 10.95 7.45 -2.57
C ASP A 18 10.04 8.56 -3.13
N GLU A 19 10.55 9.30 -4.12
CA GLU A 19 9.82 10.36 -4.81
C GLU A 19 8.63 9.82 -5.61
N ALA A 20 8.80 8.72 -6.35
CA ALA A 20 7.71 8.09 -7.09
C ALA A 20 6.64 7.56 -6.13
N ARG A 21 7.06 6.95 -5.01
CA ARG A 21 6.13 6.49 -3.95
C ARG A 21 5.37 7.66 -3.35
N TRP A 22 6.06 8.75 -3.03
CA TRP A 22 5.42 9.94 -2.50
C TRP A 22 4.44 10.56 -3.49
N LEU A 23 4.81 10.65 -4.78
CA LEU A 23 3.95 11.19 -5.82
C LEU A 23 2.66 10.36 -5.94
N ALA A 24 2.77 9.03 -5.93
CA ALA A 24 1.62 8.13 -5.96
C ALA A 24 0.72 8.27 -4.72
N VAL A 25 1.30 8.48 -3.53
CA VAL A 25 0.51 8.79 -2.32
C VAL A 25 -0.18 10.16 -2.44
N ALA A 26 0.52 11.15 -2.99
CA ALA A 26 -0.01 12.50 -3.17
C ALA A 26 -1.12 12.56 -4.23
N SER A 27 -0.98 11.81 -5.32
CA SER A 27 -1.99 11.67 -6.38
C SER A 27 -3.08 10.65 -6.04
N ARG A 28 -2.92 9.89 -4.95
CA ARG A 28 -3.81 8.79 -4.53
C ARG A 28 -3.99 7.74 -5.62
N ASP A 29 -2.89 7.38 -6.27
CA ASP A 29 -2.90 6.46 -7.38
C ASP A 29 -3.32 5.05 -6.95
N HIS A 30 -4.38 4.53 -7.57
CA HIS A 30 -4.86 3.17 -7.36
C HIS A 30 -3.94 2.12 -8.00
N ALA A 31 -3.15 2.49 -9.02
CA ALA A 31 -2.18 1.58 -9.62
C ALA A 31 -1.04 1.23 -8.66
N ALA A 32 -0.81 2.10 -7.66
CA ALA A 32 0.15 1.87 -6.58
C ALA A 32 -0.40 0.98 -5.46
N ASP A 33 -1.71 0.71 -5.43
CA ASP A 33 -2.30 -0.16 -4.41
C ASP A 33 -1.75 -1.59 -4.58
N GLY A 34 -1.15 -2.13 -3.52
CA GLY A 34 -0.50 -3.43 -3.52
C GLY A 34 0.94 -3.43 -4.04
N ALA A 35 1.43 -2.31 -4.60
CA ALA A 35 2.83 -2.18 -4.99
C ALA A 35 3.73 -1.78 -3.80
N PHE A 36 3.22 -0.94 -2.90
CA PHE A 36 3.88 -0.59 -1.65
C PHE A 36 2.87 -0.09 -0.61
N TRP A 37 3.31 -0.01 0.65
CA TRP A 37 2.57 0.54 1.76
C TRP A 37 3.35 1.68 2.39
N TYR A 38 2.66 2.61 3.04
CA TYR A 38 3.32 3.69 3.77
C TYR A 38 2.83 3.74 5.21
N GLY A 39 3.76 3.79 6.15
CA GLY A 39 3.52 3.97 7.58
C GLY A 39 3.69 5.42 7.98
N VAL A 40 2.83 5.89 8.87
CA VAL A 40 2.92 7.21 9.47
C VAL A 40 3.47 7.04 10.88
N ARG A 41 4.71 7.51 11.11
CA ARG A 41 5.42 7.37 12.39
C ARG A 41 4.67 7.99 13.57
N THR A 42 3.94 9.09 13.34
CA THR A 42 3.22 9.80 14.40
C THR A 42 1.99 9.05 14.90
N THR A 43 1.35 8.25 14.05
CA THR A 43 0.16 7.46 14.43
C THR A 43 0.45 5.99 14.62
N GLY A 44 1.60 5.51 14.17
CA GLY A 44 1.94 4.08 14.12
C GLY A 44 1.03 3.30 13.18
N VAL A 45 0.36 3.95 12.23
CA VAL A 45 -0.57 3.32 11.30
C VAL A 45 0.06 3.22 9.92
N PHE A 46 -0.07 2.07 9.26
CA PHE A 46 0.25 1.92 7.84
C PHE A 46 -1.00 1.90 6.95
N CYS A 47 -0.87 2.52 5.78
CA CYS A 47 -1.91 2.78 4.80
C CYS A 47 -1.45 2.36 3.40
N ARG A 48 -2.42 2.18 2.49
CA ARG A 48 -2.18 2.04 1.05
C ARG A 48 -2.10 3.43 0.37
N PRO A 49 -1.38 3.58 -0.75
CA PRO A 49 -1.16 4.87 -1.41
C PRO A 49 -2.44 5.61 -1.83
N SER A 50 -3.51 4.90 -2.22
CA SER A 50 -4.79 5.55 -2.55
C SER A 50 -5.68 5.89 -1.34
N CYS A 51 -5.14 5.85 -0.12
CA CYS A 51 -5.92 6.08 1.09
C CYS A 51 -6.60 7.47 1.07
N PRO A 52 -7.92 7.56 1.29
CA PRO A 52 -8.63 8.84 1.32
C PRO A 52 -8.37 9.64 2.61
N SER A 53 -7.62 9.06 3.56
CA SER A 53 -7.25 9.75 4.80
C SER A 53 -6.40 10.99 4.51
N ARG A 54 -6.39 11.94 5.46
CA ARG A 54 -5.48 13.09 5.39
C ARG A 54 -4.05 12.57 5.23
N ALA A 55 -3.39 12.99 4.16
CA ALA A 55 -1.99 12.70 3.94
C ALA A 55 -1.19 13.25 5.12
N ALA A 56 -0.39 12.39 5.74
CA ALA A 56 0.58 12.83 6.74
C ALA A 56 1.69 13.61 6.04
N LYS A 57 2.41 14.46 6.79
CA LYS A 57 3.60 15.13 6.28
C LYS A 57 4.62 14.08 5.81
N ARG A 58 5.23 14.29 4.63
CA ARG A 58 6.24 13.38 4.06
C ARG A 58 7.34 13.00 5.05
N GLU A 59 7.74 13.95 5.90
CA GLU A 59 8.75 13.79 6.95
C GLU A 59 8.41 12.69 7.98
N ASN A 60 7.13 12.44 8.21
CA ASN A 60 6.65 11.41 9.15
C ASN A 60 6.20 10.13 8.43
N VAL A 61 6.37 10.06 7.11
CA VAL A 61 5.99 8.92 6.30
C VAL A 61 7.21 8.03 6.08
N THR A 62 7.01 6.73 6.15
CA THR A 62 8.01 5.72 5.86
C THR A 62 7.39 4.70 4.91
N PHE A 63 8.10 4.33 3.86
CA PHE A 63 7.60 3.39 2.86
C PHE A 63 8.06 1.97 3.18
N TYR A 64 7.18 1.02 2.94
CA TYR A 64 7.35 -0.42 3.16
C TYR A 64 6.96 -1.15 1.89
N THR A 65 7.71 -2.18 1.53
CA THR A 65 7.43 -3.02 0.35
C THR A 65 6.40 -4.10 0.63
N GLY A 66 6.07 -4.35 1.90
CA GLY A 66 5.07 -5.35 2.29
C GLY A 66 4.43 -5.07 3.64
N ILE A 67 3.25 -5.64 3.84
CA ILE A 67 2.50 -5.59 5.10
C ILE A 67 3.31 -6.21 6.25
N ALA A 68 3.93 -7.36 6.02
CA ALA A 68 4.70 -8.07 7.03
C ALA A 68 5.86 -7.21 7.59
N GLU A 69 6.49 -6.39 6.76
CA GLU A 69 7.55 -5.49 7.22
C GLU A 69 6.99 -4.36 8.11
N ALA A 70 5.84 -3.80 7.74
CA ALA A 70 5.17 -2.78 8.55
C ALA A 70 4.72 -3.36 9.91
N GLU A 71 4.14 -4.56 9.92
CA GLU A 71 3.73 -5.24 11.15
C GLU A 71 4.92 -5.63 12.02
N ALA A 72 6.03 -6.09 11.43
CA ALA A 72 7.27 -6.38 12.16
C ALA A 72 7.86 -5.13 12.84
N ARG A 73 7.58 -3.93 12.30
CA ARG A 73 7.93 -2.66 12.95
C ARG A 73 6.88 -2.15 13.94
N GLY A 74 5.83 -2.93 14.21
CA GLY A 74 4.76 -2.57 15.15
C GLY A 74 3.74 -1.58 14.59
N PHE A 75 3.67 -1.40 13.26
CA PHE A 75 2.64 -0.56 12.68
C PHE A 75 1.33 -1.33 12.56
N ARG A 76 0.22 -0.67 12.88
CA ARG A 76 -1.14 -1.21 12.76
C ARG A 76 -1.75 -0.88 11.40
N ALA A 77 -2.53 -1.79 10.85
CA ALA A 77 -3.25 -1.55 9.61
C ALA A 77 -4.27 -0.42 9.76
N CYS A 78 -4.36 0.46 8.76
CA CYS A 78 -5.38 1.50 8.74
C CYS A 78 -6.78 0.89 8.58
N LEU A 79 -7.68 1.22 9.52
CA LEU A 79 -9.06 0.75 9.47
C LEU A 79 -9.91 1.44 8.38
N ARG A 80 -9.40 2.50 7.76
CA ARG A 80 -10.13 3.31 6.78
C ARG A 80 -9.87 2.88 5.34
N CYS A 81 -8.61 2.66 4.97
CA CYS A 81 -8.26 2.09 3.66
C CYS A 81 -8.13 0.57 3.68
N ARG A 82 -8.19 -0.04 4.87
CA ARG A 82 -8.14 -1.49 5.14
C ARG A 82 -7.18 -2.20 4.19
N PRO A 83 -5.87 -1.89 4.29
CA PRO A 83 -4.87 -2.40 3.35
C PRO A 83 -4.79 -3.94 3.34
N LEU A 84 -5.28 -4.59 4.39
CA LEU A 84 -5.42 -6.04 4.50
C LEU A 84 -6.67 -6.59 3.77
N GLU A 85 -7.77 -5.83 3.71
CA GLU A 85 -9.02 -6.27 3.05
C GLU A 85 -9.00 -6.04 1.54
N ALA A 86 -8.28 -5.02 1.04
CA ALA A 86 -8.13 -4.82 -0.40
C ALA A 86 -7.41 -6.00 -1.10
N ALA A 87 -6.56 -6.73 -0.38
CA ALA A 87 -6.00 -8.00 -0.85
C ALA A 87 -7.05 -9.13 -0.87
N ARG A 88 -8.13 -8.99 -0.11
CA ARG A 88 -9.23 -9.95 -0.01
C ARG A 88 -10.37 -9.49 -0.93
N VAL A 89 -10.12 -9.45 -2.24
CA VAL A 89 -11.21 -9.35 -3.22
C VAL A 89 -11.95 -10.69 -3.20
N VAL A 90 -12.94 -10.81 -2.31
CA VAL A 90 -14.02 -11.76 -2.55
C VAL A 90 -14.83 -11.17 -3.70
N PRO A 91 -15.02 -11.88 -4.83
CA PRO A 91 -15.92 -11.40 -5.86
C PRO A 91 -17.29 -11.22 -5.22
N ASP A 92 -17.77 -9.98 -5.26
CA ASP A 92 -19.14 -9.61 -4.91
C ASP A 92 -20.05 -10.48 -5.79
N PHE A 93 -20.75 -11.44 -5.16
CA PHE A 93 -21.72 -12.28 -5.82
C PHE A 93 -23.00 -11.43 -5.99
N PRO A 94 -23.38 -11.02 -7.21
CA PRO A 94 -24.66 -10.38 -7.39
C PRO A 94 -25.78 -11.43 -7.24
N MET A 95 -26.80 -11.09 -6.46
CA MET A 95 -28.07 -11.83 -6.34
C MET A 95 -28.82 -11.88 -7.67
#